data_AF-A0A8J4T2K2-F1
#
_entry.id   AF-A0A8J4T2K2-F1
#
_cell.length_a   1.000
_cell.length_b   1.000
_cell.length_c   1.000
_cell.angle_alpha   90.00
_cell.angle_beta   90.00
_cell.angle_gamma   90.00
#
_symmetry.space_group_name_H-M   'P 1'
#
loop_
_entity.id
_entity.type
_entity.pdbx_description
1 polymer ?
#
loop_
_entity_poly.entity_id
_entity_poly.type
_entity_poly.pdbx_seq_one_letter_code
_entity_poly.pdbx_strand_id
1 'polypeptide(L)'
;AEGRSEPLFVRFGGKVTIKCSITNPDQDGVYLYTRREETGKNETVLYYFKDGTLTPETPYKGRVKTNRDIRDFSVSISNLSVQDSGAYWCKFNKLDANTVSKRTRLFVKSEYESRCVPMFVHVGENVTIECSITNPDQDEVYLLTQREEISKEEKVFHYNYRKDGVLSTETRYKDRVEFSKALNGDFSDFTVSISNVSEQDSGVYWCRFNKLNKQTFSERMCLFVQSVGKRWCEHKLVHVGENVTIKCSITNPDQDGVFLFTQREETREEDKVLYYYAPKQVLTLEIPYSRDRVKINGDFRDFSVSISNVSKFDMGFYWCRFNKLDKYINSSETFLFVQPEIIHTCKGGSKEECIWKMFAYILAGMFIFTLIILVVVL
;
A
#
# COMPACT_ATOMS: atom_id res chain seq x y z
N ALA A 1 -19.41 25.09 -5.58
CA ALA A 1 -19.69 23.68 -5.90
C ALA A 1 -18.36 22.99 -6.21
N GLU A 2 -17.75 22.37 -5.20
CA GLU A 2 -16.50 21.63 -5.33
C GLU A 2 -16.79 20.26 -5.93
N GLY A 3 -16.61 20.12 -7.25
CA GLY A 3 -16.54 18.80 -7.87
C GLY A 3 -15.25 18.13 -7.43
N ARG A 4 -15.36 17.08 -6.61
CA ARG A 4 -14.24 16.26 -6.10
C ARG A 4 -13.45 15.72 -7.30
N SER A 5 -12.21 16.18 -7.48
CA SER A 5 -11.31 15.74 -8.55
C SER A 5 -10.67 14.41 -8.18
N GLU A 6 -10.65 13.45 -9.10
CA GLU A 6 -9.97 12.17 -8.89
C GLU A 6 -8.47 12.37 -8.59
N PRO A 7 -7.94 11.76 -7.51
CA PRO A 7 -6.51 11.80 -7.22
C PRO A 7 -5.72 10.96 -8.24
N LEU A 8 -4.61 11.53 -8.73
CA LEU A 8 -3.66 10.88 -9.63
C LEU A 8 -2.53 10.25 -8.81
N PHE A 9 -2.30 8.95 -9.04
CA PHE A 9 -1.22 8.21 -8.38
C PHE A 9 -0.14 7.87 -9.39
N VAL A 10 1.10 8.29 -9.11
CA VAL A 10 2.24 8.03 -9.99
C VAL A 10 3.40 7.50 -9.17
N ARG A 11 4.18 6.57 -9.73
CA ARG A 11 5.36 6.03 -9.05
C ARG A 11 6.49 7.06 -9.00
N PHE A 12 7.37 6.96 -8.00
CA PHE A 12 8.65 7.67 -7.99
C PHE A 12 9.40 7.49 -9.31
N GLY A 13 10.03 8.56 -9.81
CA GLY A 13 10.67 8.62 -11.12
C GLY A 13 9.68 8.67 -12.30
N GLY A 14 8.38 8.49 -12.06
CA GLY A 14 7.34 8.45 -13.07
C GLY A 14 7.00 9.83 -13.66
N LYS A 15 5.93 9.87 -14.44
CA LYS A 15 5.44 11.06 -15.14
C LYS A 15 3.93 11.22 -14.96
N VAL A 16 3.48 12.43 -14.67
CA VAL A 16 2.06 12.80 -14.59
C VAL A 16 1.74 13.84 -15.66
N THR A 17 0.47 13.89 -16.09
CA THR A 17 -0.06 14.99 -16.89
C THR A 17 -1.23 15.64 -16.16
N ILE A 18 -1.07 16.91 -15.78
CA ILE A 18 -2.10 17.76 -15.19
C ILE A 18 -2.86 18.46 -16.31
N LYS A 19 -4.18 18.26 -16.35
CA LYS A 19 -5.06 18.94 -17.31
C LYS A 19 -5.67 20.18 -16.70
N CYS A 20 -5.62 21.28 -17.43
CA CYS A 20 -6.12 22.59 -17.02
C CYS A 20 -7.24 23.03 -17.93
N SER A 21 -8.42 22.41 -17.78
CA SER A 21 -9.60 22.76 -18.58
C SER A 21 -10.37 23.93 -17.96
N ILE A 22 -10.76 24.90 -18.79
CA ILE A 22 -11.66 26.01 -18.44
C ILE A 22 -12.69 26.22 -19.55
N THR A 23 -13.80 26.88 -19.22
CA THR A 23 -14.90 27.13 -20.17
C THR A 23 -14.65 28.34 -21.08
N ASN A 24 -13.73 29.25 -20.72
CA ASN A 24 -13.41 30.43 -21.52
C ASN A 24 -12.04 30.27 -22.21
N PRO A 25 -11.97 30.04 -23.53
CA PRO A 25 -10.74 29.75 -24.24
C PRO A 25 -9.85 30.99 -24.49
N ASP A 26 -10.34 32.20 -24.23
CA ASP A 26 -9.63 33.44 -24.54
C ASP A 26 -8.82 33.92 -23.32
N GLN A 27 -7.53 33.56 -23.29
CA GLN A 27 -6.58 33.84 -22.20
C GLN A 27 -5.23 34.32 -22.75
N ASP A 28 -4.52 35.16 -21.98
CA ASP A 28 -3.19 35.64 -22.34
C ASP A 28 -2.09 34.73 -21.78
N GLY A 29 -2.28 34.22 -20.55
CA GLY A 29 -1.33 33.35 -19.88
C GLY A 29 -1.99 32.36 -18.92
N VAL A 30 -1.18 31.42 -18.45
CA VAL A 30 -1.56 30.39 -17.47
C VAL A 30 -0.42 30.06 -16.53
N TYR A 31 -0.69 30.16 -15.24
CA TYR A 31 0.15 29.62 -14.17
C TYR A 31 -0.31 28.22 -13.82
N LEU A 32 0.64 27.32 -13.55
CA LEU A 32 0.38 26.10 -12.78
C LEU A 32 0.89 26.32 -11.35
N TYR A 33 0.03 26.12 -10.38
CA TYR A 33 0.35 26.16 -8.95
C TYR A 33 0.32 24.75 -8.36
N THR A 34 1.09 24.58 -7.28
CA THR A 34 0.98 23.43 -6.38
C THR A 34 0.82 23.89 -4.94
N ARG A 35 0.17 23.06 -4.13
CA ARG A 35 0.20 23.12 -2.67
C ARG A 35 0.72 21.79 -2.17
N ARG A 36 1.96 21.78 -1.66
CA ARG A 36 2.56 20.56 -1.12
C ARG A 36 1.82 20.11 0.13
N GLU A 37 1.74 18.81 0.31
CA GLU A 37 1.11 18.20 1.48
C GLU A 37 1.93 18.45 2.75
N GLU A 38 3.26 18.27 2.68
CA GLU A 38 4.18 18.42 3.81
C GLU A 38 4.25 19.85 4.36
N THR A 39 4.28 20.87 3.50
CA THR A 39 4.51 22.27 3.91
C THR A 39 3.23 23.10 3.93
N GLY A 40 2.17 22.65 3.26
CA GLY A 40 0.92 23.39 3.10
C GLY A 40 1.03 24.71 2.33
N LYS A 41 2.21 25.05 1.77
CA LYS A 41 2.48 26.32 1.07
C LYS A 41 2.09 26.23 -0.40
N ASN A 42 1.57 27.34 -0.94
CA ASN A 42 1.32 27.48 -2.37
C ASN A 42 2.61 27.90 -3.08
N GLU A 43 2.98 27.18 -4.13
CA GLU A 43 4.17 27.42 -4.93
C GLU A 43 3.81 27.46 -6.42
N THR A 44 4.51 28.29 -7.19
CA THR A 44 4.39 28.31 -8.64
C THR A 44 5.24 27.20 -9.24
N VAL A 45 4.66 26.40 -10.13
CA VAL A 45 5.35 25.34 -10.87
C VAL A 45 5.91 25.89 -12.18
N LEU A 46 5.07 26.60 -12.94
CA LEU A 46 5.44 27.28 -14.18
C LEU A 46 4.47 28.39 -14.54
N TYR A 47 4.89 29.23 -15.48
CA TYR A 47 4.04 30.15 -16.25
C TYR A 47 4.19 29.89 -17.75
N TYR A 48 3.09 29.98 -18.50
CA TYR A 48 3.08 29.95 -19.96
C TYR A 48 2.30 31.14 -20.51
N PHE A 49 2.85 31.81 -21.52
CA PHE A 49 2.23 32.93 -22.21
C PHE A 49 1.89 32.60 -23.67
N LYS A 50 0.86 33.24 -24.23
CA LYS A 50 0.34 32.94 -25.58
C LYS A 50 1.34 33.17 -26.73
N ASP A 51 2.43 33.89 -26.50
CA ASP A 51 3.53 34.05 -27.47
C ASP A 51 4.47 32.82 -27.55
N GLY A 52 4.23 31.79 -26.73
CA GLY A 52 5.01 30.56 -26.67
C GLY A 52 6.07 30.54 -25.56
N THR A 53 6.20 31.61 -24.79
CA THR A 53 7.13 31.70 -23.65
C THR A 53 6.70 30.75 -22.53
N LEU A 54 7.59 29.84 -22.14
CA LEU A 54 7.41 28.90 -21.03
C LEU A 54 8.48 29.16 -19.96
N THR A 55 8.05 29.45 -18.74
CA THR A 55 8.93 29.78 -17.61
C THR A 55 8.69 28.81 -16.45
N PRO A 56 9.43 27.69 -16.38
CA PRO A 56 9.40 26.78 -15.23
C PRO A 56 10.16 27.35 -14.02
N GLU A 57 9.60 27.17 -12.83
CA GLU A 57 10.24 27.52 -11.56
C GLU A 57 11.15 26.39 -11.04
N THR A 58 12.05 26.70 -10.12
CA THR A 58 12.81 25.67 -9.38
C THR A 58 11.89 25.03 -8.33
N PRO A 59 11.83 23.69 -8.16
CA PRO A 59 12.70 22.63 -8.72
C PRO A 59 12.14 21.93 -9.99
N TYR A 60 11.26 22.57 -10.75
CA TYR A 60 10.58 21.99 -11.91
C TYR A 60 11.30 22.20 -13.25
N LYS A 61 12.35 23.04 -13.28
CA LYS A 61 13.23 23.24 -14.44
C LYS A 61 13.74 21.91 -15.01
N GLY A 62 13.61 21.72 -16.32
CA GLY A 62 14.01 20.51 -17.03
C GLY A 62 13.07 19.31 -16.88
N ARG A 63 12.07 19.37 -15.99
CA ARG A 63 11.13 18.27 -15.72
C ARG A 63 9.73 18.49 -16.29
N VAL A 64 9.39 19.72 -16.66
CA VAL A 64 8.05 20.08 -17.15
C VAL A 64 8.00 20.29 -18.66
N LYS A 65 6.91 19.82 -19.28
CA LYS A 65 6.56 20.05 -20.69
C LYS A 65 5.08 20.38 -20.81
N THR A 66 4.70 21.23 -21.76
CA THR A 66 3.30 21.59 -22.01
C THR A 66 2.90 21.25 -23.44
N ASN A 67 1.60 21.10 -23.70
CA ASN A 67 1.08 20.94 -25.06
C ASN A 67 1.03 22.25 -25.86
N ARG A 68 1.39 23.38 -25.24
CA ARG A 68 1.44 24.73 -25.82
C ARG A 68 0.11 25.26 -26.37
N ASP A 69 -1.00 24.58 -26.10
CA ASP A 69 -2.34 25.05 -26.42
C ASP A 69 -2.98 25.65 -25.17
N ILE A 70 -3.18 26.96 -25.13
CA ILE A 70 -3.77 27.63 -23.98
C ILE A 70 -5.26 27.32 -23.80
N ARG A 71 -5.95 26.87 -24.87
CA ARG A 71 -7.39 26.56 -24.84
C ARG A 71 -7.67 25.21 -24.18
N ASP A 72 -6.74 24.28 -24.30
CA ASP A 72 -6.78 22.96 -23.66
C ASP A 72 -5.45 22.67 -22.98
N PHE A 73 -5.04 23.55 -22.07
CA PHE A 73 -3.69 23.51 -21.52
C PHE A 73 -3.43 22.27 -20.68
N SER A 74 -2.31 21.61 -20.93
CA SER A 74 -1.85 20.49 -20.11
C SER A 74 -0.36 20.56 -19.83
N VAL A 75 0.01 20.16 -18.61
CA VAL A 75 1.38 20.15 -18.13
C VAL A 75 1.77 18.74 -17.75
N SER A 76 2.81 18.22 -18.39
CA SER A 76 3.47 17.00 -17.98
C SER A 76 4.64 17.29 -17.04
N ILE A 77 4.72 16.60 -15.90
CA ILE A 77 5.85 16.65 -14.97
C ILE A 77 6.48 15.25 -14.96
N SER A 78 7.76 15.15 -15.31
CA SER A 78 8.53 13.90 -15.37
C SER A 78 9.52 13.80 -14.21
N ASN A 79 10.04 12.59 -13.96
CA ASN A 79 10.99 12.33 -12.87
C ASN A 79 10.44 12.84 -11.53
N LEU A 80 9.26 12.32 -11.17
CA LEU A 80 8.54 12.72 -9.96
C LEU A 80 9.25 12.21 -8.69
N SER A 81 9.27 13.04 -7.66
CA SER A 81 9.72 12.71 -6.30
C SER A 81 8.53 12.75 -5.33
N VAL A 82 8.69 12.17 -4.14
CA VAL A 82 7.62 12.19 -3.10
C VAL A 82 7.21 13.63 -2.75
N GLN A 83 8.17 14.57 -2.77
CA GLN A 83 7.94 16.00 -2.52
C GLN A 83 7.10 16.70 -3.61
N ASP A 84 6.90 16.07 -4.76
CA ASP A 84 5.97 16.55 -5.79
C ASP A 84 4.51 16.15 -5.46
N SER A 85 4.24 15.46 -4.34
CA SER A 85 2.87 15.19 -3.89
C SER A 85 2.19 16.45 -3.39
N GLY A 86 0.91 16.62 -3.76
CA GLY A 86 0.15 17.81 -3.40
C GLY A 86 -1.01 18.10 -4.34
N ALA A 87 -1.67 19.23 -4.10
CA ALA A 87 -2.76 19.70 -4.95
C ALA A 87 -2.24 20.66 -6.02
N TYR A 88 -2.53 20.38 -7.29
CA TYR A 88 -2.14 21.18 -8.45
C TYR A 88 -3.36 21.89 -9.05
N TRP A 89 -3.21 23.12 -9.52
CA TRP A 89 -4.28 23.82 -10.27
C TRP A 89 -3.72 24.90 -11.18
N CYS A 90 -4.44 25.19 -12.25
CA CYS A 90 -4.10 26.29 -13.13
C CYS A 90 -4.85 27.57 -12.77
N LYS A 91 -4.18 28.70 -12.99
CA LYS A 91 -4.77 30.04 -12.93
C LYS A 91 -4.48 30.74 -14.25
N PHE A 92 -5.52 30.98 -15.04
CA PHE A 92 -5.47 31.70 -16.29
C PHE A 92 -5.66 33.19 -16.07
N ASN A 93 -4.99 34.01 -16.87
CA ASN A 93 -5.07 35.47 -16.79
C ASN A 93 -5.30 36.10 -18.17
N LYS A 94 -6.18 37.11 -18.21
CA LYS A 94 -6.42 37.99 -19.36
C LYS A 94 -6.82 39.38 -18.88
N LEU A 95 -6.09 40.43 -19.29
CA LEU A 95 -6.43 41.84 -19.02
C LEU A 95 -7.02 42.06 -17.59
N ASP A 96 -6.30 41.59 -16.56
CA ASP A 96 -6.64 41.61 -15.13
C ASP A 96 -7.72 40.64 -14.60
N ALA A 97 -8.43 39.92 -15.47
CA ALA A 97 -9.34 38.84 -15.06
C ALA A 97 -8.58 37.53 -14.82
N ASN A 98 -8.92 36.83 -13.74
CA ASN A 98 -8.32 35.54 -13.38
C ASN A 98 -9.36 34.42 -13.31
N THR A 99 -9.07 33.29 -13.96
CA THR A 99 -9.92 32.08 -13.90
C THR A 99 -9.12 30.90 -13.37
N VAL A 100 -9.68 30.15 -12.41
CA VAL A 100 -9.00 29.01 -11.77
C VAL A 100 -9.60 27.69 -12.28
N SER A 101 -8.74 26.74 -12.67
CA SER A 101 -9.18 25.40 -13.08
C SER A 101 -9.61 24.56 -11.88
N LYS A 102 -10.18 23.37 -12.14
CA LYS A 102 -10.28 22.33 -11.11
C LYS A 102 -8.89 21.99 -10.57
N ARG A 103 -8.84 21.64 -9.28
CA ARG A 103 -7.64 21.11 -8.65
C ARG A 103 -7.43 19.66 -9.08
N THR A 104 -6.19 19.20 -9.10
CA THR A 104 -5.78 17.81 -9.31
C THR A 104 -4.92 17.42 -8.12
N ARG A 105 -5.27 16.36 -7.40
CA ARG A 105 -4.41 15.86 -6.31
C ARG A 105 -3.44 14.84 -6.90
N LEU A 106 -2.15 15.01 -6.65
CA LEU A 106 -1.09 14.11 -7.07
C LEU A 106 -0.47 13.45 -5.83
N PHE A 107 -0.35 12.13 -5.88
CA PHE A 107 0.39 11.33 -4.91
C PHE A 107 1.51 10.57 -5.61
N VAL A 108 2.75 10.83 -5.20
CA VAL A 108 3.94 10.16 -5.73
C VAL A 108 4.39 9.06 -4.78
N LYS A 109 4.27 7.80 -5.21
CA LYS A 109 4.57 6.63 -4.38
C LYS A 109 6.07 6.36 -4.29
N SER A 110 6.61 6.30 -3.07
CA SER A 110 8.00 5.91 -2.79
C SER A 110 8.28 4.44 -3.15
N GLU A 111 9.49 4.15 -3.63
CA GLU A 111 9.97 2.78 -3.91
C GLU A 111 10.24 1.98 -2.63
N TYR A 112 10.40 2.66 -1.48
CA TYR A 112 10.83 2.04 -0.20
C TYR A 112 9.70 1.71 0.79
N GLU A 113 8.51 2.30 0.62
CA GLU A 113 7.42 2.22 1.60
C GLU A 113 6.49 1.00 1.39
N SER A 114 7.03 -0.09 0.83
CA SER A 114 6.17 -1.13 0.24
C SER A 114 6.63 -2.58 0.39
N ARG A 115 7.60 -2.87 1.27
CA ARG A 115 8.11 -4.24 1.47
C ARG A 115 8.36 -4.56 2.95
N CYS A 116 7.30 -4.60 3.75
CA CYS A 116 7.33 -5.34 5.01
C CYS A 116 6.12 -6.28 5.13
N VAL A 117 6.30 -7.41 5.80
CA VAL A 117 5.23 -8.35 6.16
C VAL A 117 4.54 -7.85 7.43
N PRO A 118 3.23 -7.55 7.41
CA PRO A 118 2.56 -7.01 8.59
C PRO A 118 2.30 -8.10 9.64
N MET A 119 2.46 -7.75 10.91
CA MET A 119 2.26 -8.61 12.08
C MET A 119 1.44 -7.87 13.13
N PHE A 120 0.33 -8.47 13.60
CA PHE A 120 -0.59 -7.85 14.57
C PHE A 120 -0.61 -8.66 15.85
N VAL A 121 -0.38 -7.98 16.98
CA VAL A 121 -0.31 -8.61 18.29
C VAL A 121 -0.95 -7.71 19.35
N HIS A 122 -1.62 -8.29 20.33
CA HIS A 122 -2.20 -7.51 21.42
C HIS A 122 -1.19 -7.21 22.51
N VAL A 123 -1.38 -6.10 23.23
CA VAL A 123 -0.58 -5.78 24.41
C VAL A 123 -0.67 -6.95 25.41
N GLY A 124 0.49 -7.41 25.88
CA GLY A 124 0.61 -8.54 26.79
C GLY A 124 0.84 -9.89 26.13
N GLU A 125 0.63 -10.01 24.82
CA GLU A 125 0.90 -11.25 24.08
C GLU A 125 2.39 -11.39 23.70
N ASN A 126 2.73 -12.56 23.15
CA ASN A 126 4.06 -12.83 22.62
C ASN A 126 4.01 -12.78 21.09
N VAL A 127 5.07 -12.29 20.47
CA VAL A 127 5.22 -12.27 19.02
C VAL A 127 6.42 -13.10 18.60
N THR A 128 6.26 -13.93 17.57
CA THR A 128 7.36 -14.68 16.98
C THR A 128 7.71 -14.09 15.63
N ILE A 129 8.96 -13.68 15.49
CA ILE A 129 9.55 -13.15 14.27
C ILE A 129 10.34 -14.26 13.59
N GLU A 130 9.96 -14.58 12.36
CA GLU A 130 10.64 -15.57 11.53
C GLU A 130 11.67 -14.87 10.64
N CYS A 131 12.91 -15.37 10.69
CA CYS A 131 14.01 -14.89 9.88
C CYS A 131 14.49 -16.01 8.95
N SER A 132 14.19 -15.90 7.66
CA SER A 132 14.67 -16.88 6.67
C SER A 132 15.85 -16.35 5.85
N ILE A 133 16.83 -17.22 5.60
CA ILE A 133 17.98 -16.93 4.73
C ILE A 133 18.34 -18.14 3.87
N THR A 134 18.74 -17.88 2.63
CA THR A 134 19.13 -18.94 1.68
C THR A 134 20.48 -19.60 2.00
N ASN A 135 21.34 -18.94 2.80
CA ASN A 135 22.61 -19.49 3.25
C ASN A 135 22.62 -19.58 4.78
N PRO A 136 22.44 -20.78 5.36
CA PRO A 136 22.34 -20.95 6.81
C PRO A 136 23.69 -20.81 7.54
N ASP A 137 24.81 -20.79 6.82
CA ASP A 137 26.15 -20.68 7.42
C ASP A 137 26.50 -19.20 7.71
N GLN A 138 26.19 -18.74 8.93
CA GLN A 138 26.40 -17.36 9.37
C GLN A 138 27.28 -17.28 10.64
N ASP A 139 28.13 -16.27 10.73
CA ASP A 139 28.98 -16.02 11.90
C ASP A 139 28.21 -15.27 13.00
N GLU A 140 27.33 -14.34 12.60
CA GLU A 140 26.52 -13.55 13.53
C GLU A 140 25.15 -13.23 12.94
N VAL A 141 24.17 -13.08 13.83
CA VAL A 141 22.79 -12.77 13.49
C VAL A 141 22.26 -11.68 14.42
N TYR A 142 21.52 -10.73 13.86
CA TYR A 142 20.89 -9.64 14.59
C TYR A 142 19.40 -9.59 14.24
N LEU A 143 18.55 -9.31 15.24
CA LEU A 143 17.23 -8.73 14.99
C LEU A 143 17.31 -7.24 15.30
N LEU A 144 16.90 -6.44 14.32
CA LEU A 144 16.97 -4.98 14.36
C LEU A 144 15.55 -4.43 14.24
N THR A 145 15.33 -3.25 14.81
CA THR A 145 14.06 -2.54 14.73
C THR A 145 14.26 -1.05 14.52
N GLN A 146 13.32 -0.41 13.84
CA GLN A 146 13.19 1.03 13.73
C GLN A 146 11.75 1.43 14.05
N ARG A 147 11.62 2.29 15.05
CA ARG A 147 10.32 2.83 15.46
C ARG A 147 10.00 4.06 14.63
N GLU A 148 8.71 4.31 14.43
CA GLU A 148 8.23 5.50 13.71
C GLU A 148 8.67 6.80 14.39
N GLU A 149 8.65 6.82 15.73
CA GLU A 149 9.03 7.98 16.54
C GLU A 149 10.55 8.23 16.62
N ILE A 150 11.38 7.25 16.24
CA ILE A 150 12.84 7.30 16.41
C ILE A 150 13.52 6.86 15.11
N SER A 151 14.16 7.81 14.42
CA SER A 151 14.89 7.56 13.17
C SER A 151 16.19 6.73 13.32
N LYS A 152 16.39 6.08 14.46
CA LYS A 152 17.59 5.31 14.79
C LYS A 152 17.30 3.81 14.86
N GLU A 153 18.18 3.02 14.27
CA GLU A 153 18.20 1.56 14.39
C GLU A 153 18.48 1.15 15.86
N GLU A 154 17.62 0.29 16.39
CA GLU A 154 17.73 -0.32 17.71
C GLU A 154 17.98 -1.84 17.56
N LYS A 155 18.88 -2.40 18.37
CA LYS A 155 19.15 -3.84 18.39
C LYS A 155 18.18 -4.51 19.34
N VAL A 156 17.40 -5.47 18.85
CA VAL A 156 16.49 -6.29 19.67
C VAL A 156 17.25 -7.51 20.20
N PHE A 157 18.07 -8.12 19.33
CA PHE A 157 18.75 -9.38 19.60
C PHE A 157 20.08 -9.45 18.83
N HIS A 158 21.07 -10.13 19.40
CA HIS A 158 22.33 -10.48 18.74
C HIS A 158 22.79 -11.87 19.19
N TYR A 159 23.08 -12.72 18.21
CA TYR A 159 23.71 -14.02 18.41
C TYR A 159 25.05 -14.07 17.70
N ASN A 160 26.09 -14.56 18.39
CA ASN A 160 27.40 -14.82 17.79
C ASN A 160 27.68 -16.32 17.81
N TYR A 161 27.76 -16.92 16.61
CA TYR A 161 27.93 -18.36 16.43
C TYR A 161 29.28 -18.86 16.91
N ARG A 162 30.35 -18.08 16.71
CA ARG A 162 31.72 -18.48 17.06
C ARG A 162 31.99 -18.54 18.55
N LYS A 163 31.15 -17.86 19.34
CA LYS A 163 31.30 -17.76 20.79
C LYS A 163 30.21 -18.53 21.56
N ASP A 164 29.31 -19.21 20.85
CA ASP A 164 28.14 -19.92 21.40
C ASP A 164 27.42 -19.10 22.49
N GLY A 165 27.15 -17.83 22.18
CA GLY A 165 26.67 -16.87 23.14
C GLY A 165 25.56 -16.00 22.56
N VAL A 166 24.38 -16.06 23.21
CA VAL A 166 23.35 -15.02 23.08
C VAL A 166 23.85 -13.78 23.81
N LEU A 167 24.24 -12.76 23.06
CA LEU A 167 24.57 -11.44 23.60
C LEU A 167 23.31 -10.58 23.51
N SER A 168 22.34 -10.86 24.39
CA SER A 168 21.18 -9.98 24.58
C SER A 168 21.70 -8.60 25.02
N THR A 169 21.62 -7.62 24.14
CA THR A 169 22.08 -6.25 24.42
C THR A 169 21.18 -5.57 25.45
N GLU A 170 21.79 -4.71 26.28
CA GLU A 170 21.17 -3.83 27.28
C GLU A 170 20.14 -2.85 26.64
N THR A 171 18.98 -3.38 26.27
CA THR A 171 17.89 -2.62 25.65
C THR A 171 16.59 -2.91 26.40
N ARG A 172 15.50 -2.25 25.98
CA ARG A 172 14.14 -2.49 26.51
C ARG A 172 13.56 -3.88 26.20
N TYR A 173 14.30 -4.69 25.43
CA TYR A 173 13.94 -6.08 25.11
C TYR A 173 14.63 -7.09 26.02
N LYS A 174 15.48 -6.62 26.94
CA LYS A 174 16.14 -7.47 27.93
C LYS A 174 15.09 -8.31 28.68
N ASP A 175 15.41 -9.58 28.88
CA ASP A 175 14.58 -10.59 29.56
C ASP A 175 13.25 -10.92 28.87
N ARG A 176 12.92 -10.26 27.74
CA ARG A 176 11.71 -10.52 26.95
C ARG A 176 11.97 -11.33 25.68
N VAL A 177 13.22 -11.48 25.28
CA VAL A 177 13.60 -12.12 24.01
C VAL A 177 14.02 -13.56 24.22
N GLU A 178 13.39 -14.46 23.48
CA GLU A 178 13.77 -15.86 23.38
C GLU A 178 14.19 -16.18 21.95
N PHE A 179 15.29 -16.92 21.80
CA PHE A 179 15.83 -17.32 20.51
C PHE A 179 15.74 -18.83 20.34
N SER A 180 15.10 -19.27 19.27
CA SER A 180 15.00 -20.69 18.94
C SER A 180 15.62 -20.97 17.57
N LYS A 181 16.36 -22.08 17.49
CA LYS A 181 17.03 -22.58 16.28
C LYS A 181 16.31 -23.83 15.77
N ALA A 182 16.28 -24.05 14.46
CA ALA A 182 15.73 -25.27 13.89
C ALA A 182 16.47 -26.53 14.38
N LEU A 183 15.74 -27.64 14.49
CA LEU A 183 16.19 -28.91 15.11
C LEU A 183 17.41 -29.55 14.44
N ASN A 184 17.62 -29.26 13.15
CA ASN A 184 18.75 -29.68 12.32
C ASN A 184 20.06 -28.91 12.61
N GLY A 185 20.01 -27.86 13.46
CA GLY A 185 21.20 -27.10 13.84
C GLY A 185 21.75 -26.17 12.76
N ASP A 186 21.06 -26.05 11.62
CA ASP A 186 21.31 -25.01 10.62
C ASP A 186 20.37 -23.82 10.85
N PHE A 187 20.83 -22.61 10.55
CA PHE A 187 20.05 -21.37 10.73
C PHE A 187 19.33 -20.99 9.44
N SER A 188 18.86 -21.98 8.67
CA SER A 188 18.06 -21.73 7.47
C SER A 188 16.78 -21.00 7.84
N ASP A 189 16.18 -21.42 8.95
CA ASP A 189 15.04 -20.78 9.62
C ASP A 189 15.30 -20.73 11.14
N PHE A 190 15.41 -19.53 11.69
CA PHE A 190 15.37 -19.34 13.15
C PHE A 190 14.24 -18.38 13.51
N THR A 191 13.80 -18.46 14.75
CA THR A 191 12.76 -17.57 15.25
C THR A 191 13.23 -16.81 16.48
N VAL A 192 12.77 -15.57 16.57
CA VAL A 192 12.98 -14.71 17.73
C VAL A 192 11.61 -14.38 18.29
N SER A 193 11.35 -14.82 19.52
CA SER A 193 10.13 -14.48 20.24
C SER A 193 10.37 -13.25 21.12
N ILE A 194 9.47 -12.27 21.07
CA ILE A 194 9.44 -11.15 22.00
C ILE A 194 8.18 -11.32 22.85
N SER A 195 8.36 -11.50 24.14
CA SER A 195 7.28 -11.72 25.10
C SER A 195 6.71 -10.41 25.65
N ASN A 196 5.44 -10.46 26.07
CA ASN A 196 4.74 -9.37 26.74
C ASN A 196 4.92 -8.03 25.98
N VAL A 197 4.45 -8.00 24.73
CA VAL A 197 4.62 -6.82 23.87
C VAL A 197 3.75 -5.65 24.34
N SER A 198 4.21 -4.43 24.07
CA SER A 198 3.56 -3.16 24.38
C SER A 198 3.41 -2.29 23.13
N GLU A 199 2.57 -1.24 23.14
CA GLU A 199 2.43 -0.33 21.98
C GLU A 199 3.79 0.23 21.49
N GLN A 200 4.72 0.44 22.42
CA GLN A 200 6.08 0.92 22.11
C GLN A 200 6.91 -0.09 21.32
N ASP A 201 6.56 -1.37 21.34
CA ASP A 201 7.20 -2.41 20.52
C ASP A 201 6.74 -2.36 19.05
N SER A 202 5.79 -1.49 18.69
CA SER A 202 5.42 -1.27 17.29
C SER A 202 6.57 -0.66 16.50
N GLY A 203 6.76 -1.12 15.26
CA GLY A 203 7.83 -0.64 14.40
C GLY A 203 8.17 -1.61 13.28
N VAL A 204 9.20 -1.26 12.52
CA VAL A 204 9.70 -2.07 11.42
C VAL A 204 10.88 -2.90 11.92
N TYR A 205 10.79 -4.22 11.77
CA TYR A 205 11.79 -5.19 12.20
C TYR A 205 12.45 -5.85 10.98
N TRP A 206 13.72 -6.23 11.11
CA TRP A 206 14.41 -7.03 10.10
C TRP A 206 15.61 -7.75 10.70
N CYS A 207 15.99 -8.86 10.07
CA CYS A 207 17.11 -9.68 10.49
C CYS A 207 18.34 -9.31 9.65
N ARG A 208 19.49 -9.13 10.28
CA ARG A 208 20.78 -8.96 9.62
C ARG A 208 21.67 -10.15 9.90
N PHE A 209 22.22 -10.73 8.84
CA PHE A 209 23.10 -11.89 8.90
C PHE A 209 24.49 -11.51 8.41
N ASN A 210 25.52 -11.88 9.17
CA ASN A 210 26.91 -11.59 8.86
C ASN A 210 27.70 -12.89 8.63
N LYS A 211 28.43 -12.98 7.53
CA LYS A 211 29.39 -14.05 7.24
C LYS A 211 30.63 -13.48 6.57
N LEU A 212 31.82 -13.72 7.12
CA LEU A 212 33.10 -13.31 6.50
C LEU A 212 33.09 -11.85 5.97
N ASN A 213 32.56 -10.91 6.76
CA ASN A 213 32.39 -9.49 6.43
C ASN A 213 31.35 -9.14 5.34
N LYS A 214 30.52 -10.08 4.91
CA LYS A 214 29.34 -9.81 4.06
C LYS A 214 28.09 -9.73 4.91
N GLN A 215 27.21 -8.79 4.58
CA GLN A 215 25.91 -8.61 5.23
C GLN A 215 24.78 -9.00 4.28
N THR A 216 23.80 -9.72 4.80
CA THR A 216 22.53 -9.98 4.14
C THR A 216 21.38 -9.67 5.08
N PHE A 217 20.19 -9.43 4.52
CA PHE A 217 19.03 -8.98 5.28
C PHE A 217 17.81 -9.83 4.92
N SER A 218 16.95 -10.08 5.91
CA SER A 218 15.63 -10.67 5.68
C SER A 218 14.69 -9.69 4.98
N GLU A 219 13.49 -10.14 4.63
CA GLU A 219 12.38 -9.21 4.43
C GLU A 219 12.13 -8.40 5.71
N ARG A 220 11.60 -7.19 5.57
CA ARG A 220 11.20 -6.41 6.73
C ARG A 220 9.86 -6.93 7.24
N MET A 221 9.59 -6.78 8.52
CA MET A 221 8.29 -7.05 9.13
C MET A 221 7.78 -5.78 9.81
N CYS A 222 6.50 -5.49 9.69
CA CYS A 222 5.87 -4.35 10.35
C CYS A 222 5.04 -4.87 11.52
N LEU A 223 5.55 -4.72 12.73
CA LEU A 223 4.86 -5.13 13.95
C LEU A 223 3.96 -4.00 14.43
N PHE A 224 2.69 -4.31 14.60
CA PHE A 224 1.67 -3.43 15.16
C PHE A 224 1.18 -4.04 16.48
N VAL A 225 1.46 -3.36 17.58
CA VAL A 225 1.03 -3.78 18.92
C VAL A 225 -0.09 -2.88 19.42
N GLN A 226 -1.25 -3.47 19.74
CA GLN A 226 -2.47 -2.70 20.03
C GLN A 226 -3.01 -2.98 21.43
N SER A 227 -3.35 -1.92 22.18
CA SER A 227 -3.96 -2.01 23.50
C SER A 227 -5.40 -2.55 23.45
N VAL A 228 -5.75 -3.38 24.43
CA VAL A 228 -7.12 -3.84 24.66
C VAL A 228 -8.02 -2.63 24.97
N GLY A 229 -9.03 -2.39 24.12
CA GLY A 229 -9.99 -1.28 24.29
C GLY A 229 -10.01 -0.23 23.17
N LYS A 230 -9.03 -0.24 22.25
CA LYS A 230 -9.18 0.38 20.93
C LYS A 230 -9.90 -0.61 20.01
N ARG A 231 -10.87 -0.12 19.22
CA ARG A 231 -11.82 -0.91 18.42
C ARG A 231 -11.15 -2.08 17.71
N TRP A 232 -11.61 -3.29 18.03
CA TRP A 232 -11.28 -4.51 17.30
C TRP A 232 -11.87 -4.41 15.89
N CYS A 233 -11.06 -4.62 14.87
CA CYS A 233 -11.50 -4.77 13.49
C CYS A 233 -10.91 -6.07 12.93
N GLU A 234 -11.66 -6.81 12.13
CA GLU A 234 -11.16 -8.02 11.48
C GLU A 234 -10.02 -7.66 10.50
N HIS A 235 -8.93 -8.42 10.43
CA HIS A 235 -7.87 -8.16 9.44
C HIS A 235 -7.88 -9.23 8.35
N LYS A 236 -7.69 -8.83 7.10
CA LYS A 236 -7.56 -9.74 5.95
C LYS A 236 -6.28 -9.47 5.19
N LEU A 237 -5.43 -10.48 5.06
CA LEU A 237 -4.22 -10.44 4.24
C LEU A 237 -4.53 -11.06 2.87
N VAL A 238 -4.21 -10.33 1.80
CA VAL A 238 -4.53 -10.73 0.42
C VAL A 238 -3.41 -10.29 -0.51
N HIS A 239 -3.07 -11.08 -1.52
CA HIS A 239 -2.09 -10.68 -2.53
C HIS A 239 -2.74 -9.87 -3.66
N VAL A 240 -1.96 -9.00 -4.31
CA VAL A 240 -2.40 -8.33 -5.55
C VAL A 240 -2.88 -9.38 -6.55
N GLY A 241 -4.06 -9.15 -7.15
CA GLY A 241 -4.69 -10.05 -8.10
C GLY A 241 -5.71 -11.01 -7.50
N GLU A 242 -5.67 -11.25 -6.18
CA GLU A 242 -6.62 -12.14 -5.52
C GLU A 242 -7.97 -11.48 -5.25
N ASN A 243 -8.92 -12.26 -4.72
CA ASN A 243 -10.25 -11.78 -4.35
C ASN A 243 -10.38 -11.79 -2.83
N VAL A 244 -11.06 -10.79 -2.28
CA VAL A 244 -11.36 -10.71 -0.85
C VAL A 244 -12.85 -10.59 -0.62
N THR A 245 -13.33 -11.10 0.51
CA THR A 245 -14.72 -10.91 0.95
C THR A 245 -14.75 -10.23 2.30
N ILE A 246 -15.39 -9.07 2.38
CA ILE A 246 -15.65 -8.30 3.59
C ILE A 246 -17.00 -8.73 4.15
N LYS A 247 -17.05 -9.13 5.42
CA LYS A 247 -18.30 -9.51 6.09
C LYS A 247 -18.91 -8.29 6.80
N CYS A 248 -20.19 -8.08 6.60
CA CYS A 248 -20.97 -7.05 7.26
C CYS A 248 -21.96 -7.73 8.22
N SER A 249 -21.65 -7.73 9.52
CA SER A 249 -22.54 -8.33 10.53
C SER A 249 -23.09 -7.27 11.47
N ILE A 250 -24.39 -7.34 11.74
CA ILE A 250 -25.09 -6.51 12.72
C ILE A 250 -26.08 -7.36 13.53
N THR A 251 -26.45 -6.89 14.71
CA THR A 251 -27.37 -7.59 15.61
C THR A 251 -28.83 -7.49 15.19
N ASN A 252 -29.20 -6.47 14.40
CA ASN A 252 -30.56 -6.25 13.93
C ASN A 252 -30.62 -6.22 12.39
N PRO A 253 -30.94 -7.35 11.72
CA PRO A 253 -30.92 -7.45 10.26
C PRO A 253 -32.11 -6.76 9.58
N ASP A 254 -33.11 -6.28 10.32
CA ASP A 254 -34.26 -5.58 9.76
C ASP A 254 -33.87 -4.15 9.31
N GLN A 255 -33.35 -4.04 8.09
CA GLN A 255 -32.84 -2.80 7.49
C GLN A 255 -33.41 -2.58 6.09
N ASP A 256 -33.37 -1.35 5.60
CA ASP A 256 -33.80 -1.02 4.23
C ASP A 256 -32.62 -0.96 3.25
N GLY A 257 -31.44 -0.57 3.75
CA GLY A 257 -30.25 -0.43 2.93
C GLY A 257 -28.95 -0.62 3.69
N VAL A 258 -27.86 -0.75 2.93
CA VAL A 258 -26.50 -0.86 3.44
C VAL A 258 -25.52 -0.15 2.51
N PHE A 259 -24.65 0.66 3.11
CA PHE A 259 -23.47 1.22 2.47
C PHE A 259 -22.25 0.38 2.82
N LEU A 260 -21.33 0.19 1.88
CA LEU A 260 -19.95 -0.15 2.21
C LEU A 260 -19.11 1.13 2.15
N PHE A 261 -18.39 1.41 3.23
CA PHE A 261 -17.40 2.48 3.30
C PHE A 261 -16.00 1.90 3.30
N THR A 262 -15.05 2.69 2.83
CA THR A 262 -13.62 2.45 3.00
C THR A 262 -12.92 3.71 3.49
N GLN A 263 -11.93 3.55 4.35
CA GLN A 263 -10.96 4.59 4.69
C GLN A 263 -9.58 4.09 4.31
N ARG A 264 -8.98 4.75 3.33
CA ARG A 264 -7.63 4.40 2.88
C ARG A 264 -6.62 4.86 3.93
N GLU A 265 -5.65 4.00 4.21
CA GLU A 265 -4.56 4.34 5.14
C GLU A 265 -3.76 5.55 4.64
N GLU A 266 -3.45 5.57 3.34
CA GLU A 266 -2.65 6.63 2.71
C GLU A 266 -3.30 8.03 2.82
N THR A 267 -4.64 8.14 2.76
CA THR A 267 -5.34 9.44 2.67
C THR A 267 -6.16 9.79 3.91
N ARG A 268 -6.50 8.80 4.74
CA ARG A 268 -7.51 8.89 5.81
C ARG A 268 -8.87 9.42 5.35
N GLU A 269 -9.12 9.51 4.05
CA GLU A 269 -10.41 9.94 3.51
C GLU A 269 -11.39 8.76 3.55
N GLU A 270 -12.62 9.03 3.98
CA GLU A 270 -13.73 8.07 3.91
C GLU A 270 -14.40 8.16 2.53
N ASP A 271 -14.48 7.03 1.85
CA ASP A 271 -15.15 6.89 0.56
C ASP A 271 -16.26 5.85 0.64
N LYS A 272 -17.38 6.14 -0.03
CA LYS A 272 -18.48 5.19 -0.20
C LYS A 272 -18.17 4.30 -1.38
N VAL A 273 -18.09 3.00 -1.17
CA VAL A 273 -17.83 2.03 -2.24
C VAL A 273 -19.12 1.69 -2.98
N LEU A 274 -20.17 1.36 -2.21
CA LEU A 274 -21.48 0.98 -2.74
C LEU A 274 -22.61 1.36 -1.79
N TYR A 275 -23.82 1.35 -2.33
CA TYR A 275 -25.08 1.33 -1.59
C TYR A 275 -26.00 0.27 -2.17
N TYR A 276 -26.55 -0.60 -1.33
CA TYR A 276 -27.57 -1.57 -1.71
C TYR A 276 -28.88 -1.27 -0.98
N TYR A 277 -29.98 -1.15 -1.74
CA TYR A 277 -31.33 -0.93 -1.23
C TYR A 277 -32.18 -2.17 -1.45
N ALA A 278 -32.43 -2.91 -0.37
CA ALA A 278 -33.07 -4.22 -0.42
C ALA A 278 -34.52 -4.20 -0.94
N PRO A 279 -35.40 -3.25 -0.56
CA PRO A 279 -36.81 -3.26 -0.99
C PRO A 279 -37.02 -3.22 -2.51
N LYS A 280 -36.08 -2.63 -3.27
CA LYS A 280 -36.12 -2.61 -4.74
C LYS A 280 -34.99 -3.42 -5.39
N GLN A 281 -34.16 -4.09 -4.60
CA GLN A 281 -32.96 -4.83 -5.03
C GLN A 281 -32.04 -3.98 -5.92
N VAL A 282 -31.84 -2.71 -5.56
CA VAL A 282 -31.02 -1.78 -6.33
C VAL A 282 -29.64 -1.69 -5.71
N LEU A 283 -28.61 -2.04 -6.50
CA LEU A 283 -27.20 -1.82 -6.15
C LEU A 283 -26.66 -0.60 -6.91
N THR A 284 -26.17 0.38 -6.17
CA THR A 284 -25.49 1.57 -6.68
C THR A 284 -24.02 1.50 -6.30
N LEU A 285 -23.13 1.57 -7.29
CA LEU A 285 -21.70 1.67 -7.06
C LEU A 285 -21.31 3.15 -7.12
N GLU A 286 -20.83 3.67 -5.98
CA GLU A 286 -20.50 5.09 -5.84
C GLU A 286 -19.08 5.41 -6.34
N ILE A 287 -18.23 4.39 -6.46
CA ILE A 287 -16.88 4.52 -6.99
C ILE A 287 -16.80 3.94 -8.42
N PRO A 288 -16.35 4.72 -9.43
CA PRO A 288 -16.34 4.29 -10.84
C PRO A 288 -15.48 3.05 -11.13
N TYR A 289 -14.34 2.88 -10.46
CA TYR A 289 -13.38 1.77 -10.68
C TYR A 289 -13.77 0.45 -9.98
N SER A 290 -14.96 0.42 -9.39
CA SER A 290 -15.50 -0.74 -8.66
C SER A 290 -16.54 -1.52 -9.46
N ARG A 291 -16.96 -1.01 -10.64
CA ARG A 291 -18.14 -1.49 -11.38
C ARG A 291 -18.12 -2.98 -11.73
N ASP A 292 -16.95 -3.51 -12.06
CA ASP A 292 -16.82 -4.90 -12.48
C ASP A 292 -16.16 -5.80 -11.43
N ARG A 293 -15.73 -5.22 -10.30
CA ARG A 293 -14.95 -5.92 -9.27
C ARG A 293 -15.71 -6.19 -7.99
N VAL A 294 -16.79 -5.44 -7.73
CA VAL A 294 -17.52 -5.49 -6.47
C VAL A 294 -18.83 -6.26 -6.64
N LYS A 295 -19.01 -7.30 -5.83
CA LYS A 295 -20.23 -8.10 -5.78
C LYS A 295 -20.75 -8.18 -4.35
N ILE A 296 -22.07 -8.21 -4.19
CA ILE A 296 -22.72 -8.42 -2.90
C ILE A 296 -23.28 -9.85 -2.84
N ASN A 297 -23.31 -10.43 -1.65
CA ASN A 297 -23.91 -11.74 -1.41
C ASN A 297 -24.50 -11.83 -0.01
N GLY A 298 -25.54 -12.65 0.16
CA GLY A 298 -26.27 -12.81 1.42
C GLY A 298 -27.41 -11.81 1.60
N ASP A 299 -28.14 -11.97 2.70
CA ASP A 299 -29.14 -11.02 3.20
C ASP A 299 -28.53 -10.14 4.32
N PHE A 300 -29.30 -9.25 4.95
CA PHE A 300 -28.75 -8.36 5.98
C PHE A 300 -28.31 -9.05 7.28
N ARG A 301 -28.55 -10.35 7.44
CA ARG A 301 -28.03 -11.18 8.53
C ARG A 301 -26.62 -11.68 8.25
N ASP A 302 -26.30 -11.97 7.00
CA ASP A 302 -25.03 -12.53 6.54
C ASP A 302 -24.41 -11.76 5.36
N PHE A 303 -24.69 -10.45 5.28
CA PHE A 303 -24.32 -9.62 4.16
C PHE A 303 -22.82 -9.58 3.99
N SER A 304 -22.37 -9.74 2.75
CA SER A 304 -20.96 -9.77 2.41
C SER A 304 -20.70 -9.04 1.10
N VAL A 305 -19.53 -8.42 1.01
CA VAL A 305 -19.07 -7.73 -0.19
C VAL A 305 -17.78 -8.37 -0.66
N SER A 306 -17.78 -8.94 -1.85
CA SER A 306 -16.58 -9.45 -2.51
C SER A 306 -15.97 -8.38 -3.40
N ILE A 307 -14.66 -8.18 -3.27
CA ILE A 307 -13.85 -7.31 -4.13
C ILE A 307 -12.86 -8.22 -4.86
N SER A 308 -12.98 -8.32 -6.18
CA SER A 308 -12.10 -9.16 -7.00
C SER A 308 -10.90 -8.38 -7.54
N ASN A 309 -9.81 -9.09 -7.83
CA ASN A 309 -8.58 -8.53 -8.38
C ASN A 309 -8.12 -7.34 -7.54
N VAL A 310 -7.83 -7.60 -6.27
CA VAL A 310 -7.43 -6.57 -5.31
C VAL A 310 -6.08 -5.99 -5.71
N SER A 311 -5.91 -4.71 -5.44
CA SER A 311 -4.68 -3.97 -5.67
C SER A 311 -4.22 -3.33 -4.36
N LYS A 312 -2.97 -2.86 -4.32
CA LYS A 312 -2.49 -2.09 -3.15
C LYS A 312 -3.37 -0.87 -2.79
N PHE A 313 -4.18 -0.38 -3.72
CA PHE A 313 -5.10 0.74 -3.50
C PHE A 313 -6.39 0.35 -2.79
N ASP A 314 -6.70 -0.94 -2.75
CA ASP A 314 -7.80 -1.48 -1.95
C ASP A 314 -7.34 -1.69 -0.48
N MET A 315 -6.11 -1.34 -0.11
CA MET A 315 -5.64 -1.39 1.27
C MET A 315 -6.29 -0.30 2.14
N GLY A 316 -6.78 -0.68 3.31
CA GLY A 316 -7.39 0.25 4.25
C GLY A 316 -8.51 -0.38 5.08
N PHE A 317 -9.18 0.46 5.86
CA PHE A 317 -10.35 0.06 6.64
C PHE A 317 -11.58 -0.01 5.75
N TYR A 318 -12.45 -0.97 6.06
CA TYR A 318 -13.75 -1.17 5.43
C TYR A 318 -14.79 -1.39 6.52
N TRP A 319 -15.97 -0.81 6.38
CA TRP A 319 -17.09 -1.10 7.28
C TRP A 319 -18.41 -0.86 6.57
N CYS A 320 -19.45 -1.48 7.09
CA CYS A 320 -20.78 -1.41 6.51
C CYS A 320 -21.65 -0.52 7.38
N ARG A 321 -22.43 0.37 6.77
CA ARG A 321 -23.39 1.22 7.47
C ARG A 321 -24.78 0.90 6.96
N PHE A 322 -25.56 0.25 7.80
CA PHE A 322 -26.95 -0.09 7.53
C PHE A 322 -27.87 1.06 7.88
N ASN A 323 -29.00 1.17 7.18
CA ASN A 323 -29.98 2.21 7.43
C ASN A 323 -31.43 1.71 7.33
N LYS A 324 -32.29 2.26 8.19
CA LYS A 324 -33.75 2.09 8.18
C LYS A 324 -34.42 3.33 8.78
N LEU A 325 -35.38 3.93 8.06
CA LEU A 325 -36.14 5.11 8.52
C LEU A 325 -35.24 6.19 9.19
N ASP A 326 -34.17 6.59 8.49
CA ASP A 326 -33.16 7.56 8.93
C ASP A 326 -32.29 7.18 10.15
N LYS A 327 -32.41 5.96 10.67
CA LYS A 327 -31.48 5.41 11.68
C LYS A 327 -30.34 4.66 11.01
N TYR A 328 -29.15 4.76 11.59
CA TYR A 328 -27.93 4.12 11.08
C TYR A 328 -27.31 3.19 12.10
N ILE A 329 -26.78 2.06 11.63
CA ILE A 329 -26.02 1.10 12.43
C ILE A 329 -24.76 0.72 11.65
N ASN A 330 -23.58 0.84 12.26
CA ASN A 330 -22.34 0.40 11.64
C ASN A 330 -22.05 -1.06 12.04
N SER A 331 -21.51 -1.85 11.11
CA SER A 331 -20.85 -3.12 11.42
C SER A 331 -19.52 -2.88 12.13
N SER A 332 -18.86 -3.96 12.54
CA SER A 332 -17.42 -3.93 12.81
C SER A 332 -16.65 -3.49 11.57
N GLU A 333 -15.50 -2.87 11.80
CA GLU A 333 -14.53 -2.54 10.75
C GLU A 333 -13.74 -3.79 10.35
N THR A 334 -13.19 -3.78 9.14
CA THR A 334 -12.24 -4.76 8.64
C THR A 334 -11.08 -4.01 7.99
N PHE A 335 -9.84 -4.27 8.40
CA PHE A 335 -8.68 -3.77 7.68
C PHE A 335 -8.25 -4.78 6.61
N LEU A 336 -8.10 -4.32 5.38
CA LEU A 336 -7.59 -5.10 4.26
C LEU A 336 -6.11 -4.76 4.04
N PHE A 337 -5.23 -5.74 4.23
CA PHE A 337 -3.80 -5.68 3.88
C PHE A 337 -3.58 -6.29 2.50
N VAL A 338 -2.94 -5.54 1.60
CA VAL A 338 -2.66 -6.02 0.23
C VAL A 338 -1.16 -6.11 -0.03
N GLN A 339 -0.65 -7.34 -0.16
CA GLN A 339 0.75 -7.63 -0.43
C GLN A 339 1.06 -7.56 -1.94
N PRO A 340 2.24 -7.07 -2.36
CA PRO A 340 2.66 -7.15 -3.76
C PRO A 340 2.70 -8.61 -4.24
N GLU A 341 2.51 -8.82 -5.55
CA GLU A 341 2.76 -10.13 -6.17
C GLU A 341 4.17 -10.62 -5.78
N ILE A 342 4.25 -11.91 -5.42
CA ILE A 342 5.53 -12.60 -5.29
C ILE A 342 6.10 -12.69 -6.71
N ILE A 343 6.86 -11.69 -7.12
CA ILE A 343 7.79 -11.87 -8.23
C ILE A 343 8.78 -12.89 -7.70
N HIS A 344 8.69 -14.14 -8.16
CA HIS A 344 9.77 -15.12 -8.04
C HIS A 344 10.99 -14.54 -8.75
N THR A 345 11.71 -13.68 -8.05
CA THR A 345 13.04 -13.27 -8.44
C THR A 345 13.89 -14.51 -8.22
N CYS A 346 14.27 -15.16 -9.31
CA CYS A 346 15.25 -16.23 -9.27
C CYS A 346 16.53 -15.68 -8.63
N LYS A 347 16.73 -16.02 -7.35
CA LYS A 347 17.93 -15.67 -6.60
C LYS A 347 19.08 -16.55 -7.09
N GLY A 348 20.05 -15.94 -7.77
CA GLY A 348 21.45 -16.40 -7.74
C GLY A 348 21.88 -17.50 -8.71
N GLY A 349 21.27 -17.64 -9.89
CA GLY A 349 21.79 -18.49 -10.97
C GLY A 349 22.14 -17.66 -12.21
N SER A 350 23.07 -18.14 -13.04
CA SER A 350 23.38 -17.49 -14.32
C SER A 350 22.11 -17.42 -15.19
N LYS A 351 22.06 -16.45 -16.12
CA LYS A 351 20.90 -16.26 -17.02
C LYS A 351 20.52 -17.55 -17.78
N GLU A 352 21.49 -18.45 -18.00
CA GLU A 352 21.31 -19.75 -18.65
C GLU A 352 20.61 -20.78 -17.74
N GLU A 353 20.90 -20.78 -16.43
CA GLU A 353 20.30 -21.69 -15.46
C GLU A 353 18.80 -21.40 -15.23
N CYS A 354 18.43 -20.11 -15.31
CA CYS A 354 17.05 -19.63 -15.30
C CYS A 354 16.24 -20.14 -16.50
N ILE A 355 16.87 -20.14 -17.68
CA ILE A 355 16.25 -20.59 -18.92
C ILE A 355 15.97 -22.09 -18.84
N TRP A 356 16.92 -22.89 -18.34
CA TRP A 356 16.74 -24.32 -18.13
C TRP A 356 15.63 -24.68 -17.14
N LYS A 357 15.51 -23.95 -16.01
CA LYS A 357 14.41 -24.19 -15.05
C LYS A 357 13.04 -23.84 -15.63
N MET A 358 12.94 -22.72 -16.36
CA MET A 358 11.71 -22.35 -17.08
C MET A 358 11.33 -23.42 -18.12
N PHE A 359 12.30 -23.92 -18.90
CA PHE A 359 12.05 -25.00 -19.85
C PHE A 359 11.69 -26.32 -19.17
N ALA A 360 12.28 -26.65 -18.03
CA ALA A 360 11.94 -27.86 -17.27
C ALA A 360 10.49 -27.82 -16.74
N TYR A 361 10.00 -26.68 -16.27
CA TYR A 361 8.60 -26.52 -15.85
C TYR A 361 7.62 -26.57 -17.03
N ILE A 362 7.97 -25.98 -18.18
CA ILE A 362 7.15 -26.06 -19.40
C ILE A 362 7.10 -27.51 -19.91
N LEU A 363 8.23 -28.24 -19.89
CA LEU A 363 8.29 -29.64 -20.29
C LEU A 363 7.53 -30.56 -19.31
N ALA A 364 7.62 -30.31 -18.00
CA ALA A 364 6.85 -31.03 -16.98
C ALA A 364 5.34 -30.77 -17.15
N GLY A 365 4.95 -29.53 -17.42
CA GLY A 365 3.56 -29.17 -17.73
C GLY A 365 3.04 -29.83 -19.00
N MET A 366 3.85 -29.90 -20.07
CA MET A 366 3.48 -30.62 -21.29
C MET A 366 3.41 -32.13 -21.07
N PHE A 367 4.28 -32.73 -20.25
CA PHE A 367 4.20 -34.15 -19.89
C PHE A 367 2.95 -34.48 -19.07
N ILE A 368 2.56 -33.61 -18.14
CA ILE A 368 1.32 -33.77 -17.37
C ILE A 368 0.11 -33.61 -18.29
N PHE A 369 0.13 -32.64 -19.21
CA PHE A 369 -0.96 -32.41 -20.15
C PHE A 369 -1.12 -33.57 -21.13
N THR A 370 -0.02 -34.16 -21.62
CA THR A 370 -0.08 -35.37 -22.48
C THR A 370 -0.50 -36.61 -21.71
N LEU A 371 -0.10 -36.77 -20.43
CA LEU A 371 -0.61 -37.85 -19.57
C LEU A 371 -2.11 -37.69 -19.28
N ILE A 372 -2.58 -36.48 -19.01
CA ILE A 372 -4.02 -36.21 -18.80
C ILE A 372 -4.81 -36.52 -20.08
N ILE A 373 -4.31 -36.13 -21.26
CA ILE A 373 -4.95 -36.49 -22.53
C ILE A 373 -4.95 -38.01 -22.73
N LEU A 374 -3.86 -38.73 -22.42
CA LEU A 374 -3.81 -40.19 -22.53
C LEU A 374 -4.78 -40.89 -21.57
N VAL A 375 -4.96 -40.37 -20.36
CA VAL A 375 -5.90 -40.91 -19.35
C VAL A 375 -7.36 -40.58 -19.67
N VAL A 376 -7.62 -39.52 -20.43
CA VAL A 376 -8.98 -39.13 -20.87
C VAL A 376 -9.40 -39.83 -22.17
N VAL A 377 -8.45 -40.38 -22.94
CA VAL A 377 -8.69 -41.02 -24.25
C VAL A 377 -8.60 -42.56 -24.20
N LEU A 378 -8.17 -43.15 -23.08
CA LEU A 378 -8.32 -44.57 -22.73
C LEU A 378 -9.55 -44.78 -21.85
#